data_AF-X1NZG2-F1
#
_entry.id   AF-X1NZG2-F1
#
_cell.length_a   1.000
_cell.length_b   1.000
_cell.length_c   1.000
_cell.angle_alpha   90.00
_cell.angle_beta   90.00
_cell.angle_gamma   90.00
#
_symmetry.space_group_name_H-M   'P 1'
#
loop_
_entity.id
_entity.type
_entity.pdbx_description
1 polymer ?
#
loop_
_entity_poly.entity_id
_entity_poly.type
_entity_poly.pdbx_seq_one_letter_code
_entity_poly.pdbx_strand_id
1 'polypeptide(L)'
;VKLPCSSAKGGLKMVTIASTSRESGFAADLAALTAGAKLLNSYSGKLTFDEARKIYLEDCPEIILLSGGVNDGGDSETVLHNAKNLAESAKLATYAKYGIPIIYAGNEDVTEEILDIFYNHNIDGRATGNIMPEVNKFNIEGSE
;
A
#
# COMPACT_ATOMS: atom_id res chain seq x y z
N VAL A 1 -5.31 29.95 14.17
CA VAL A 1 -5.64 29.54 12.79
C VAL A 1 -6.34 28.19 12.88
N LYS A 2 -7.66 28.14 12.60
CA LYS A 2 -8.45 26.90 12.63
C LYS A 2 -8.19 26.14 11.34
N LEU A 3 -7.52 24.98 11.43
CA LEU A 3 -7.46 24.03 10.32
C LEU A 3 -8.88 23.47 10.11
N PRO A 4 -9.46 23.55 8.91
CA PRO A 4 -10.68 22.83 8.63
C PRO A 4 -10.38 21.34 8.72
N CYS A 5 -10.94 20.68 9.74
CA CYS A 5 -11.13 19.24 9.72
C CYS A 5 -12.05 18.93 8.54
N SER A 6 -11.47 18.58 7.39
CA SER A 6 -12.19 17.89 6.32
C SER A 6 -12.39 16.43 6.73
N SER A 7 -13.18 16.21 7.79
CA SER A 7 -13.77 14.91 8.07
C SER A 7 -15.26 15.04 7.79
N ALA A 8 -15.60 15.04 6.52
CA ALA A 8 -16.97 15.08 6.03
C ALA A 8 -17.26 13.78 5.27
N LYS A 9 -17.58 12.71 6.01
CA LYS A 9 -18.46 11.61 5.56
C LYS A 9 -18.10 10.85 4.27
N GLY A 10 -16.88 10.95 3.76
CA GLY A 10 -16.36 10.15 2.66
C GLY A 10 -15.07 9.50 3.10
N GLY A 11 -15.06 8.17 3.18
CA GLY A 11 -13.90 7.42 3.64
C GLY A 11 -12.65 7.66 2.81
N LEU A 12 -11.49 7.64 3.47
CA LEU A 12 -10.18 7.73 2.81
C LEU A 12 -10.09 6.64 1.73
N LYS A 13 -9.95 7.03 0.46
CA LYS A 13 -9.94 6.07 -0.65
C LYS A 13 -8.63 5.29 -0.67
N MET A 14 -8.71 3.98 -0.48
CA MET A 14 -7.54 3.12 -0.40
C MET A 14 -7.53 2.09 -1.53
N VAL A 15 -6.35 1.79 -2.04
CA VAL A 15 -6.08 0.57 -2.82
C VAL A 15 -5.10 -0.29 -2.04
N THR A 16 -5.34 -1.60 -2.01
CA THR A 16 -4.48 -2.58 -1.36
C THR A 16 -3.81 -3.46 -2.39
N ILE A 17 -2.53 -3.78 -2.18
CA ILE A 17 -1.73 -4.63 -3.05
C ILE A 17 -1.04 -5.64 -2.15
N ALA A 18 -1.21 -6.92 -2.46
CA ALA A 18 -0.65 -8.01 -1.69
C ALA A 18 0.21 -8.94 -2.55
N SER A 19 1.22 -9.60 -1.98
CA SER A 19 1.98 -10.62 -2.73
C SER A 19 1.12 -11.84 -3.11
N THR A 20 0.13 -12.19 -2.28
CA THR A 20 -0.75 -13.34 -2.51
C THR A 20 -2.22 -12.99 -2.31
N SER A 21 -3.12 -13.79 -2.88
CA SER A 21 -4.57 -13.58 -2.75
C SER A 21 -5.07 -13.75 -1.31
N ARG A 22 -4.35 -14.50 -0.45
CA ARG A 22 -4.68 -14.64 0.97
C ARG A 22 -4.41 -13.34 1.73
N GLU A 23 -3.22 -12.77 1.53
CA GLU A 23 -2.84 -11.47 2.12
C GLU A 23 -3.75 -10.35 1.60
N SER A 24 -4.19 -10.43 0.34
CA SER A 24 -5.11 -9.46 -0.26
C SER A 24 -6.44 -9.35 0.50
N GLY A 25 -7.00 -10.47 0.97
CA GLY A 25 -8.23 -10.44 1.78
C GLY A 25 -8.02 -9.72 3.10
N PHE A 26 -6.90 -9.97 3.77
CA PHE A 26 -6.55 -9.29 5.02
C PHE A 26 -6.28 -7.80 4.81
N ALA A 27 -5.56 -7.42 3.75
CA ALA A 27 -5.34 -6.02 3.41
C ALA A 27 -6.66 -5.29 3.17
N ALA A 28 -7.61 -5.96 2.49
CA ALA A 28 -8.97 -5.44 2.31
C ALA A 28 -9.74 -5.30 3.63
N ASP A 29 -9.62 -6.26 4.55
CA ASP A 29 -10.20 -6.17 5.90
C ASP A 29 -9.58 -5.00 6.69
N LEU A 30 -8.26 -4.81 6.61
CA LEU A 30 -7.57 -3.68 7.24
C LEU A 30 -8.03 -2.33 6.68
N ALA A 31 -8.26 -2.25 5.36
CA ALA A 31 -8.86 -1.09 4.73
C ALA A 31 -10.30 -0.83 5.23
N ALA A 32 -11.07 -1.86 5.54
CA ALA A 32 -12.41 -1.71 6.12
C ALA A 32 -12.37 -1.30 7.61
N LEU A 33 -11.36 -1.77 8.37
CA LEU A 33 -11.21 -1.52 9.81
C LEU A 33 -10.65 -0.13 10.13
N THR A 34 -9.85 0.46 9.24
CA THR A 34 -9.19 1.75 9.46
C THR A 34 -10.19 2.91 9.42
N ALA A 35 -10.74 3.33 10.57
CA ALA A 35 -11.48 4.58 10.84
C ALA A 35 -12.44 5.13 9.74
N GLY A 36 -12.96 4.26 8.87
CA GLY A 36 -13.82 4.62 7.75
C GLY A 36 -13.12 4.79 6.40
N ALA A 37 -11.95 4.19 6.14
CA ALA A 37 -11.39 4.13 4.79
C ALA A 37 -12.32 3.34 3.84
N LYS A 38 -12.35 3.76 2.57
CA LYS A 38 -13.11 3.12 1.51
C LYS A 38 -12.14 2.39 0.59
N LEU A 39 -12.15 1.07 0.67
CA LEU A 39 -11.43 0.23 -0.29
C LEU A 39 -12.05 0.41 -1.68
N LEU A 40 -11.25 0.91 -2.62
CA LEU A 40 -11.64 1.07 -4.01
C LEU A 40 -11.44 -0.24 -4.78
N ASN A 41 -10.27 -0.84 -4.60
CA ASN A 41 -9.88 -2.05 -5.28
C ASN A 41 -8.75 -2.76 -4.51
N SER A 42 -8.58 -4.06 -4.77
CA SER A 42 -7.50 -4.86 -4.22
C SER A 42 -6.83 -5.67 -5.30
N TYR A 43 -5.50 -5.65 -5.31
CA TYR A 43 -4.66 -6.37 -6.25
C TYR A 43 -3.82 -7.41 -5.50
N SER A 44 -3.48 -8.50 -6.18
CA SER A 44 -2.65 -9.55 -5.61
C SER A 44 -1.65 -10.11 -6.63
N GLY A 45 -0.48 -10.52 -6.16
CA GLY A 45 0.58 -11.05 -7.00
C GLY A 45 1.47 -9.98 -7.60
N LYS A 46 2.18 -10.35 -8.66
CA LYS A 46 3.10 -9.48 -9.39
C LYS A 46 2.33 -8.55 -10.31
N LEU A 47 2.30 -7.26 -9.98
CA LEU A 47 1.62 -6.22 -10.75
C LEU A 47 2.23 -6.10 -12.14
N THR A 48 1.36 -6.10 -13.14
CA THR A 48 1.71 -5.63 -14.48
C THR A 48 1.82 -4.10 -14.49
N PHE A 49 2.50 -3.57 -15.49
CA PHE A 49 2.60 -2.12 -15.68
C PHE A 49 1.22 -1.48 -15.92
N ASP A 50 0.33 -2.14 -16.67
CA ASP A 50 -1.02 -1.64 -16.90
C ASP A 50 -1.88 -1.63 -15.64
N GLU A 51 -1.73 -2.61 -14.75
CA GLU A 51 -2.39 -2.57 -13.43
C GLU A 51 -1.89 -1.41 -12.58
N ALA A 52 -0.56 -1.19 -12.53
CA ALA A 52 0.01 -0.05 -11.80
C ALA A 52 -0.51 1.29 -12.36
N ARG A 53 -0.65 1.42 -13.68
CA ARG A 53 -1.26 2.59 -14.32
C ARG A 53 -2.73 2.73 -13.98
N LYS A 54 -3.49 1.62 -14.02
CA LYS A 54 -4.92 1.60 -13.69
C LYS A 54 -5.18 2.08 -12.28
N ILE A 55 -4.34 1.69 -11.31
CA ILE A 55 -4.42 2.17 -9.93
C ILE A 55 -4.41 3.70 -9.91
N TYR A 56 -3.48 4.34 -10.61
CA TYR A 56 -3.40 5.80 -10.62
C TYR A 56 -4.38 6.49 -11.56
N LEU A 57 -4.81 5.88 -12.67
CA LEU A 57 -5.64 6.55 -13.69
C LEU A 57 -7.14 6.29 -13.53
N GLU A 58 -7.53 5.13 -13.03
CA GLU A 58 -8.93 4.70 -12.92
C GLU A 58 -9.38 4.64 -11.46
N ASP A 59 -8.63 3.93 -10.60
CA ASP A 59 -9.02 3.78 -9.20
C ASP A 59 -8.88 5.12 -8.46
N CYS A 60 -7.82 5.88 -8.75
CA CYS A 60 -7.54 7.19 -8.16
C CYS A 60 -7.58 7.18 -6.61
N PRO A 61 -6.75 6.34 -5.95
CA PRO A 61 -6.69 6.26 -4.49
C PRO A 61 -6.10 7.53 -3.86
N GLU A 62 -6.37 7.74 -2.59
CA GLU A 62 -5.71 8.73 -1.75
C GLU A 62 -4.55 8.14 -0.95
N ILE A 63 -4.51 6.81 -0.81
CA ILE A 63 -3.45 6.05 -0.15
C ILE A 63 -3.35 4.64 -0.74
N ILE A 64 -2.13 4.10 -0.80
CA ILE A 64 -1.88 2.72 -1.23
C ILE A 64 -1.27 1.94 -0.06
N LEU A 65 -1.79 0.75 0.20
CA LEU A 65 -1.18 -0.22 1.11
C LEU A 65 -0.53 -1.33 0.29
N LEU A 66 0.79 -1.35 0.27
CA LEU A 66 1.58 -2.45 -0.27
C LEU A 66 1.92 -3.41 0.88
N SER A 67 1.55 -4.67 0.71
CA SER A 67 1.77 -5.72 1.69
C SER A 67 2.34 -6.95 1.02
N GLY A 68 3.06 -7.76 1.77
CA GLY A 68 3.49 -9.06 1.29
C GLY A 68 4.81 -9.55 1.85
N GLY A 69 4.98 -10.87 1.76
CA GLY A 69 6.14 -11.57 2.28
C GLY A 69 6.00 -11.89 3.76
N VAL A 70 6.69 -12.95 4.18
CA VAL A 70 6.87 -13.33 5.59
C VAL A 70 8.29 -12.98 5.99
N ASN A 71 8.51 -12.70 7.28
CA ASN A 71 9.80 -12.19 7.77
C ASN A 71 10.93 -13.23 7.66
N ASP A 72 10.61 -14.52 7.55
CA ASP A 72 11.59 -15.61 7.42
C ASP A 72 11.54 -16.25 6.02
N GLY A 73 12.12 -15.56 5.02
CA GLY A 73 12.33 -16.13 3.68
C GLY A 73 11.11 -16.06 2.74
N GLY A 74 10.22 -15.10 2.96
CA GLY A 74 9.08 -14.83 2.09
C GLY A 74 9.44 -14.26 0.71
N ASP A 75 8.45 -14.19 -0.17
CA ASP A 75 8.60 -13.67 -1.53
C ASP A 75 8.88 -12.15 -1.54
N SER A 76 10.16 -11.85 -1.57
CA SER A 76 10.73 -10.51 -1.62
C SER A 76 10.76 -9.94 -3.05
N GLU A 77 10.79 -10.81 -4.07
CA GLU A 77 10.86 -10.38 -5.47
C GLU A 77 9.56 -9.69 -5.90
N THR A 78 8.41 -10.27 -5.53
CA THR A 78 7.10 -9.72 -5.91
C THR A 78 6.86 -8.34 -5.30
N VAL A 79 7.16 -8.16 -4.01
CA VAL A 79 6.97 -6.85 -3.35
C VAL A 79 7.90 -5.77 -3.91
N LEU A 80 9.17 -6.09 -4.17
CA LEU A 80 10.12 -5.17 -4.79
C LEU A 80 9.72 -4.79 -6.22
N HIS A 81 9.27 -5.76 -7.00
CA HIS A 81 8.74 -5.53 -8.35
C HIS A 81 7.53 -4.60 -8.32
N ASN A 82 6.58 -4.86 -7.41
CA ASN A 82 5.38 -4.04 -7.25
C ASN A 82 5.74 -2.62 -6.81
N ALA A 83 6.65 -2.45 -5.85
CA ALA A 83 7.14 -1.15 -5.41
C ALA A 83 7.74 -0.34 -6.58
N LYS A 84 8.58 -0.96 -7.42
CA LYS A 84 9.16 -0.33 -8.62
C LYS A 84 8.08 0.12 -9.60
N ASN A 85 7.14 -0.76 -9.94
CA ASN A 85 6.07 -0.43 -10.90
C ASN A 85 5.16 0.70 -10.39
N LEU A 86 4.83 0.69 -9.10
CA LEU A 86 4.08 1.77 -8.46
C LEU A 86 4.85 3.09 -8.51
N ALA A 87 6.15 3.05 -8.24
CA ALA A 87 7.00 4.22 -8.22
C ALA A 87 7.17 4.85 -9.61
N GLU A 88 7.35 4.03 -10.65
CA GLU A 88 7.43 4.49 -12.04
C GLU A 88 6.11 5.08 -12.54
N SER A 89 4.98 4.56 -12.05
CA SER A 89 3.63 4.98 -12.44
C SER A 89 3.10 6.15 -11.61
N ALA A 90 3.70 6.48 -10.47
CA ALA A 90 3.19 7.47 -9.52
C ALA A 90 2.96 8.87 -10.14
N LYS A 91 3.80 9.26 -11.11
CA LYS A 91 3.65 10.54 -11.84
C LYS A 91 2.33 10.68 -12.61
N LEU A 92 1.63 9.57 -12.85
CA LEU A 92 0.32 9.57 -13.50
C LEU A 92 -0.80 10.08 -12.59
N ALA A 93 -0.56 10.14 -11.27
CA ALA A 93 -1.50 10.63 -10.27
C ALA A 93 -1.64 12.16 -10.30
N THR A 94 -2.00 12.72 -11.44
CA THR A 94 -2.12 14.18 -11.66
C THR A 94 -3.20 14.83 -10.79
N TYR A 95 -4.14 14.04 -10.27
CA TYR A 95 -5.18 14.48 -9.32
C TYR A 95 -4.63 14.72 -7.90
N ALA A 96 -3.45 14.20 -7.58
CA ALA A 96 -2.85 14.29 -6.25
C ALA A 96 -1.65 15.25 -6.25
N LYS A 97 -1.91 16.50 -5.83
CA LYS A 97 -0.92 17.58 -5.81
C LYS A 97 0.38 17.23 -5.06
N TYR A 98 0.28 16.41 -4.01
CA TYR A 98 1.41 16.03 -3.15
C TYR A 98 1.85 14.57 -3.37
N GLY A 99 1.37 13.92 -4.43
CA GLY A 99 1.55 12.49 -4.64
C GLY A 99 0.61 11.64 -3.77
N ILE A 100 0.66 10.33 -3.99
CA ILE A 100 -0.08 9.34 -3.21
C ILE A 100 0.88 8.66 -2.25
N PRO A 101 0.66 8.76 -0.92
CA PRO A 101 1.48 8.05 0.05
C PRO A 101 1.30 6.54 -0.11
N ILE A 102 2.39 5.80 0.10
CA ILE A 102 2.41 4.34 0.05
C ILE A 102 2.88 3.81 1.40
N ILE A 103 2.04 3.00 2.03
CA ILE A 103 2.37 2.28 3.26
C ILE A 103 2.85 0.89 2.88
N TYR A 104 4.05 0.52 3.30
CA TYR A 104 4.57 -0.83 3.21
C TYR A 104 4.36 -1.57 4.54
N ALA A 105 3.71 -2.73 4.48
CA ALA A 105 3.47 -3.60 5.62
C ALA A 105 3.74 -5.05 5.23
N GLY A 106 5.01 -5.43 5.22
CA GLY A 106 5.48 -6.71 4.70
C GLY A 106 6.84 -7.09 5.25
N ASN A 107 7.54 -8.00 4.56
CA ASN A 107 8.87 -8.49 4.93
C ASN A 107 9.84 -7.35 5.32
N GLU A 108 10.35 -7.40 6.55
CA GLU A 108 11.30 -6.42 7.07
C GLU A 108 12.61 -6.37 6.27
N ASP A 109 13.06 -7.51 5.71
CA ASP A 109 14.33 -7.63 4.99
C ASP A 109 14.45 -6.70 3.77
N VAL A 110 13.32 -6.37 3.14
CA VAL A 110 13.27 -5.51 1.93
C VAL A 110 12.69 -4.13 2.20
N THR A 111 12.41 -3.82 3.47
CA THR A 111 11.79 -2.55 3.84
C THR A 111 12.66 -1.37 3.43
N GLU A 112 13.96 -1.42 3.72
CA GLU A 112 14.89 -0.34 3.35
C GLU A 112 14.95 -0.14 1.84
N GLU A 113 15.05 -1.21 1.05
CA GLU A 113 15.08 -1.14 -0.42
C GLU A 113 13.77 -0.54 -0.98
N ILE A 114 12.62 -0.91 -0.41
CA ILE A 114 11.31 -0.35 -0.82
C ILE A 114 11.23 1.14 -0.51
N LEU A 115 11.67 1.57 0.68
CA LEU A 115 11.66 2.98 1.05
C LEU A 115 12.62 3.79 0.18
N ASP A 116 13.79 3.24 -0.18
CA ASP A 116 14.72 3.88 -1.11
C ASP A 116 14.12 4.04 -2.52
N ILE A 117 13.40 3.03 -3.02
CA ILE A 117 12.65 3.13 -4.29
C ILE A 117 11.66 4.30 -4.24
N PHE A 118 10.87 4.40 -3.17
CA PHE A 118 9.88 5.46 -3.03
C PHE A 118 10.51 6.84 -2.87
N TYR A 119 11.57 6.94 -2.06
CA TYR A 119 12.32 8.17 -1.86
C TYR A 119 12.90 8.70 -3.17
N ASN A 120 13.53 7.83 -3.97
CA ASN A 120 14.11 8.20 -5.27
C ASN A 120 13.07 8.69 -6.28
N HIS A 121 11.81 8.28 -6.12
CA HIS A 121 10.68 8.71 -6.96
C HIS A 121 9.86 9.86 -6.35
N ASN A 122 10.32 10.47 -5.23
CA ASN A 122 9.62 11.53 -4.51
C ASN A 122 8.22 11.12 -4.00
N ILE A 123 8.10 9.89 -3.51
CA ILE A 123 6.87 9.33 -2.95
C ILE A 123 6.99 9.31 -1.42
N ASP A 124 5.94 9.71 -0.70
CA ASP A 124 5.85 9.55 0.77
C ASP A 124 5.64 8.07 1.09
N GLY A 125 6.74 7.33 1.17
CA GLY A 125 6.78 5.94 1.57
C GLY A 125 6.94 5.81 3.09
N ARG A 126 6.11 4.98 3.73
CA ARG A 126 6.28 4.64 5.15
C ARG A 126 6.19 3.14 5.35
N ALA A 127 7.03 2.60 6.22
CA ALA A 127 6.94 1.22 6.64
C ALA A 127 6.21 1.12 7.98
N THR A 128 5.45 0.05 8.14
CA THR A 128 4.87 -0.38 9.42
C THR A 128 5.16 -1.87 9.62
N GLY A 129 4.86 -2.38 10.80
CA GLY A 129 5.03 -3.80 11.10
C GLY A 129 4.32 -4.69 10.07
N ASN A 130 4.92 -5.85 9.76
CA ASN A 130 4.33 -6.79 8.82
C ASN A 130 2.94 -7.21 9.29
N ILE A 131 1.94 -7.10 8.42
CA ILE A 131 0.58 -7.55 8.71
C ILE A 131 0.48 -9.08 8.83
N MET A 132 1.42 -9.81 8.24
CA MET A 132 1.50 -11.27 8.27
C MET A 132 2.97 -11.74 8.37
N PRO A 133 3.62 -11.58 9.54
CA PRO A 133 5.04 -11.91 9.73
C PRO A 133 5.32 -13.43 9.61
N GLU A 134 4.36 -14.28 9.96
CA GLU A 134 4.44 -15.74 9.82
C GLU A 134 3.23 -16.27 9.02
N VAL A 135 3.41 -17.39 8.30
CA VAL A 135 2.30 -18.03 7.56
C VAL A 135 1.18 -18.44 8.54
N ASN A 136 0.01 -17.82 8.40
CA ASN A 136 -1.17 -17.97 9.29
C ASN A 136 -1.11 -17.26 10.67
N LYS A 137 -0.16 -16.35 10.93
CA LYS A 137 -0.26 -15.43 12.07
C LYS A 137 -0.26 -14.00 11.57
N PHE A 138 -1.25 -13.25 12.05
CA PHE A 138 -1.50 -11.88 11.65
C PHE A 138 -1.16 -10.95 12.79
N ASN A 139 -0.42 -9.88 12.50
CA ASN A 139 -0.13 -8.84 13.48
C ASN A 139 -1.05 -7.65 13.19
N ILE A 140 -2.15 -7.56 13.96
CA ILE A 140 -3.08 -6.42 13.92
C ILE A 140 -2.84 -5.57 15.17
N GLU A 141 -1.60 -5.13 15.37
CA GLU A 141 -1.31 -4.16 16.41
C GLU A 141 -1.73 -2.79 15.88
N GLY A 142 -2.99 -2.42 16.15
CA GLY A 142 -3.42 -1.04 16.05
C GLY A 142 -2.66 -0.23 17.09
N SER A 143 -1.79 0.66 16.66
CA SER A 143 -1.08 1.57 17.54
C SER A 143 -2.11 2.40 18.33
N GLU A 144 -2.09 2.25 19.66
CA GLU A 144 -2.74 3.14 20.63
C GLU A 144 -2.12 4.55 20.60
#